data_AF-A0AAV4HSH1-F1
#
_entry.id   AF-A0AAV4HSH1-F1
#
_cell.length_a   1.000
_cell.length_b   1.000
_cell.length_c   1.000
_cell.angle_alpha   90.00
_cell.angle_beta   90.00
_cell.angle_gamma   90.00
#
_symmetry.space_group_name_H-M   'P 1'
#
loop_
_entity.id
_entity.type
_entity.pdbx_description
1 polymer ?
#
loop_
_entity_poly.entity_id
_entity_poly.type
_entity_poly.pdbx_seq_one_letter_code
_entity_poly.pdbx_strand_id
1 'polypeptide(L)'
;MGRSGDGITTPVPALEGQGQCASTGNGSDGNATDQCTPGASQGGLPEYYKVRDELVMLNVLKVIEDAQITFLVLLLCVIVIGNAIVLAAISLSQERRRSRMNFFIMHLALCDLLTGPLIVLVDIITKVTEYWYAGEAVCKLLKFSQVTIAYSSTYMLVALSIDRLDAVARPLHFTGSWLRAKLLVATAWILSALFAVPQLVLFEVINPDTAPMCHMHLETVYHWRVRHLDLVNEQGINKVWGGGENGW
;
A
#
# COMPACT_ATOMS: atom_id res chain seq x y z
N MET A 1 -0.64 46.25 24.19
CA MET A 1 0.23 45.08 24.42
C MET A 1 -0.32 43.90 23.60
N GLY A 2 0.31 43.59 22.46
CA GLY A 2 -0.05 42.47 21.58
C GLY A 2 0.77 41.22 21.85
N ARG A 3 0.13 40.06 21.70
CA ARG A 3 0.59 38.68 21.94
C ARG A 3 1.27 38.06 20.71
N SER A 4 1.83 36.86 20.93
CA SER A 4 2.39 35.86 19.99
C SER A 4 3.89 36.02 19.74
N GLY A 5 4.76 35.03 19.92
CA GLY A 5 4.57 33.59 20.10
C GLY A 5 5.30 32.87 18.97
N ASP A 6 6.63 32.96 18.94
CA ASP A 6 7.44 32.37 17.87
C ASP A 6 8.26 31.19 18.38
N GLY A 7 7.98 30.05 17.76
CA GLY A 7 8.66 28.80 17.93
C GLY A 7 10.11 28.86 17.44
N ILE A 8 10.91 28.01 18.07
CA ILE A 8 12.33 27.78 17.84
C ILE A 8 12.60 27.61 16.34
N THR A 9 13.10 28.68 15.72
CA THR A 9 13.69 28.64 14.38
C THR A 9 15.16 28.29 14.58
N THR A 10 15.57 27.07 14.19
CA THR A 10 17.00 26.76 14.10
C THR A 10 17.60 27.61 12.98
N PRO A 11 18.71 28.32 13.21
CA PRO A 11 19.33 29.11 12.15
C PRO A 11 20.04 28.15 11.19
N VAL A 12 19.63 28.18 9.91
CA VAL A 12 20.44 27.67 8.80
C VAL A 12 21.73 28.50 8.76
N PRO A 13 22.93 27.91 8.66
CA PRO A 13 24.16 28.67 8.68
C PRO A 13 24.19 29.63 7.50
N ALA A 14 24.38 30.92 7.81
CA ALA A 14 24.64 31.94 6.80
C ALA A 14 25.93 31.57 6.07
N LEU A 15 25.85 31.32 4.76
CA LEU A 15 27.02 31.29 3.90
C LEU A 15 27.57 32.72 3.83
N GLU A 16 28.55 33.02 4.68
CA GLU A 16 29.41 34.21 4.55
C GLU A 16 30.13 34.14 3.21
N GLY A 17 29.58 34.81 2.20
CA GLY A 17 30.31 35.14 0.99
C GLY A 17 31.34 36.21 1.30
N GLN A 18 32.62 35.83 1.38
CA GLN A 18 33.71 36.80 1.38
C GLN A 18 33.73 37.55 0.04
N GLY A 19 33.13 38.74 0.00
CA GLY A 19 33.34 39.70 -1.08
C GLY A 19 34.74 40.30 -0.96
N GLN A 20 35.66 39.92 -1.83
CA GLN A 20 36.97 40.57 -1.94
C GLN A 20 36.81 41.89 -2.69
N CYS A 21 36.89 43.02 -1.98
CA CYS A 21 37.15 44.31 -2.61
C CYS A 21 38.64 44.40 -2.94
N ALA A 22 39.02 44.35 -4.21
CA ALA A 22 40.40 44.54 -4.63
C ALA A 22 40.71 46.04 -4.78
N SER A 23 41.65 46.56 -3.99
CA SER A 23 42.18 47.92 -4.14
C SER A 23 43.36 47.92 -5.11
N THR A 24 43.14 48.29 -6.37
CA THR A 24 44.25 48.61 -7.30
C THR A 24 44.57 50.09 -7.21
N GLY A 25 45.61 50.44 -6.45
CA GLY A 25 46.20 51.77 -6.48
C GLY A 25 47.28 51.87 -7.54
N ASN A 26 47.20 52.87 -8.42
CA ASN A 26 48.38 53.37 -9.12
C ASN A 26 48.26 54.89 -9.35
N GLY A 27 49.21 55.63 -8.76
CA GLY A 27 49.68 56.96 -9.16
C GLY A 27 48.68 58.08 -9.55
N SER A 28 48.61 59.07 -8.67
CA SER A 28 48.58 60.51 -9.01
C SER A 28 47.48 61.02 -9.94
N ASP A 29 46.24 61.02 -9.45
CA ASP A 29 45.29 62.13 -9.59
C ASP A 29 44.08 61.85 -8.68
N GLY A 30 43.70 62.83 -7.86
CA GLY A 30 42.80 62.64 -6.70
C GLY A 30 41.33 62.44 -7.03
N ASN A 31 40.97 61.36 -7.72
CA ASN A 31 39.57 60.95 -7.86
C ASN A 31 39.41 59.42 -7.75
N ALA A 32 39.40 58.92 -6.52
CA ALA A 32 39.05 57.54 -6.22
C ALA A 32 37.54 57.35 -6.40
N THR A 33 37.13 56.54 -7.38
CA THR A 33 35.76 56.04 -7.48
C THR A 33 35.75 54.60 -7.00
N ASP A 34 35.16 54.37 -5.82
CA ASP A 34 34.92 53.03 -5.29
C ASP A 34 33.85 52.33 -6.17
N GLN A 35 34.27 51.62 -7.20
CA GLN A 35 33.39 50.73 -7.94
C GLN A 35 33.26 49.41 -7.21
N CYS A 36 32.38 49.37 -6.21
CA CYS A 36 31.74 48.11 -5.82
C CYS A 36 30.78 47.72 -6.94
N THR A 37 31.22 46.83 -7.82
CA THR A 37 30.28 46.10 -8.67
C THR A 37 29.35 45.32 -7.73
N PRO A 38 28.02 45.48 -7.81
CA PRO A 38 27.13 44.57 -7.10
C PRO A 38 27.40 43.21 -7.71
N GLY A 39 28.05 42.33 -6.94
CA GLY A 39 28.30 40.95 -7.31
C GLY A 39 27.00 40.39 -7.87
N ALA A 40 27.03 40.06 -9.15
CA ALA A 40 25.91 39.42 -9.79
C ALA A 40 25.67 38.11 -9.04
N SER A 41 24.62 38.08 -8.21
CA SER A 41 23.98 36.85 -7.72
C SER A 41 23.37 36.12 -8.92
N GLN A 42 24.22 35.64 -9.83
CA GLN A 42 23.84 34.81 -10.96
C GLN A 42 24.04 33.36 -10.55
N GLY A 43 23.06 32.86 -9.78
CA GLY A 43 22.92 31.46 -9.38
C GLY A 43 21.87 31.24 -8.29
N GLY A 44 21.71 32.19 -7.35
CA GLY A 44 21.07 31.90 -6.06
C GLY A 44 19.54 31.84 -6.02
N LEU A 45 18.80 32.76 -6.66
CA LEU A 45 17.35 32.88 -6.41
C LEU A 45 16.48 31.76 -7.02
N PRO A 46 16.54 31.48 -8.34
CA PRO A 46 15.72 30.44 -8.95
C PRO A 46 16.13 29.03 -8.46
N GLU A 47 17.40 28.81 -8.15
CA GLU A 47 17.90 27.56 -7.57
C GLU A 47 17.45 27.41 -6.10
N TYR A 48 17.45 28.49 -5.31
CA TYR A 48 16.92 28.49 -3.94
C TYR A 48 15.41 28.24 -3.87
N TYR A 49 14.60 28.84 -4.74
CA TYR A 49 13.17 28.53 -4.82
C TYR A 49 12.94 27.07 -5.23
N LYS A 50 13.69 26.55 -6.20
CA LYS A 50 13.63 25.14 -6.61
C LYS A 50 13.97 24.18 -5.47
N VAL A 51 15.07 24.42 -4.75
CA VAL A 51 15.48 23.60 -3.60
C VAL A 51 14.46 23.68 -2.45
N ARG A 52 13.89 24.86 -2.20
CA ARG A 52 12.82 25.02 -1.21
C ARG A 52 11.58 24.23 -1.61
N ASP A 53 11.16 24.29 -2.86
CA ASP A 53 9.98 23.57 -3.35
C ASP A 53 10.19 22.05 -3.26
N GLU A 54 11.40 21.55 -3.58
CA GLU A 54 11.75 20.13 -3.39
C GLU A 54 11.77 19.74 -1.91
N LEU A 55 12.34 20.58 -1.03
CA LEU A 55 12.34 20.34 0.42
C LEU A 55 10.94 20.39 1.02
N VAL A 56 10.08 21.31 0.57
CA VAL A 56 8.68 21.39 1.00
C VAL A 56 7.94 20.13 0.56
N MET A 57 8.12 19.68 -0.68
CA MET A 57 7.50 18.44 -1.15
C MET A 57 8.01 17.21 -0.40
N LEU A 58 9.33 17.09 -0.15
CA LEU A 58 9.90 16.01 0.66
C LEU A 58 9.37 16.01 2.09
N ASN A 59 9.26 17.18 2.72
CA ASN A 59 8.71 17.30 4.07
C ASN A 59 7.22 16.94 4.10
N VAL A 60 6.45 17.35 3.09
CA VAL A 60 5.03 16.99 2.97
C VAL A 60 4.87 15.47 2.80
N LEU A 61 5.66 14.84 1.93
CA LEU A 61 5.64 13.39 1.73
C LEU A 61 5.98 12.64 3.02
N LYS A 62 7.05 13.06 3.72
CA LYS A 62 7.46 12.46 4.99
C LYS A 62 6.38 12.57 6.07
N VAL A 63 5.73 13.73 6.19
CA VAL A 63 4.62 13.93 7.13
C VAL A 63 3.44 12.99 6.81
N ILE A 64 3.14 12.78 5.52
CA ILE A 64 2.08 11.86 5.10
C ILE A 64 2.45 10.41 5.42
N GLU A 65 3.68 9.99 5.14
CA GLU A 65 4.17 8.64 5.42
C GLU A 65 4.16 8.33 6.93
N ASP A 66 4.70 9.23 7.75
CA ASP A 66 4.73 9.10 9.21
C ASP A 66 3.31 9.04 9.80
N ALA A 67 2.39 9.87 9.29
CA ALA A 67 0.99 9.84 9.70
C ALA A 67 0.30 8.52 9.31
N GLN A 68 0.55 8.02 8.10
CA GLN A 68 0.01 6.74 7.63
C GLN A 68 0.52 5.57 8.48
N ILE A 69 1.83 5.49 8.73
CA ILE A 69 2.43 4.43 9.55
C ILE A 69 1.87 4.47 10.97
N THR A 70 1.79 5.67 11.56
CA THR A 70 1.21 5.86 12.91
C THR A 70 -0.23 5.34 12.97
N PHE A 71 -1.04 5.69 11.97
CA PHE A 71 -2.42 5.21 11.89
C PHE A 71 -2.50 3.68 11.76
N LEU A 72 -1.65 3.06 10.91
CA LEU A 72 -1.62 1.61 10.73
C LEU A 72 -1.20 0.88 12.01
N VAL A 73 -0.23 1.41 12.76
CA VAL A 73 0.18 0.84 14.05
C VAL A 73 -0.96 0.91 15.08
N LEU A 74 -1.65 2.05 15.17
CA LEU A 74 -2.82 2.18 16.05
C LEU A 74 -3.93 1.21 15.65
N LEU A 75 -4.22 1.09 14.35
CA LEU A 75 -5.21 0.18 13.80
C LEU A 75 -4.84 -1.29 14.10
N LEU A 76 -3.56 -1.66 13.96
CA LEU A 76 -3.06 -2.99 14.34
C LEU A 76 -3.34 -3.29 15.81
N CYS A 77 -3.01 -2.37 16.72
CA CYS A 77 -3.27 -2.54 18.15
C CYS A 77 -4.77 -2.73 18.44
N VAL A 78 -5.63 -1.89 17.85
CA VAL A 78 -7.08 -1.97 18.03
C VAL A 78 -7.64 -3.29 17.50
N ILE A 79 -7.22 -3.72 16.31
CA ILE A 79 -7.67 -4.99 15.71
C ILE A 79 -7.28 -6.16 16.61
N VAL A 80 -6.02 -6.23 17.04
CA VAL A 80 -5.52 -7.36 17.82
C VAL A 80 -6.17 -7.39 19.20
N ILE A 81 -6.18 -6.27 19.91
CA ILE A 81 -6.75 -6.20 21.27
C ILE A 81 -8.27 -6.43 21.21
N GLY A 82 -8.96 -5.76 20.29
CA GLY A 82 -10.42 -5.86 20.15
C GLY A 82 -10.87 -7.29 19.83
N ASN A 83 -10.28 -7.92 18.82
CA ASN A 83 -10.66 -9.28 18.44
C ASN A 83 -10.19 -10.33 19.45
N ALA A 84 -9.06 -10.12 20.13
CA ALA A 84 -8.64 -10.98 21.22
C ALA A 84 -9.62 -10.93 22.40
N ILE A 85 -10.14 -9.75 22.76
CA ILE A 85 -11.17 -9.60 23.80
C ILE A 85 -12.45 -10.33 23.40
N VAL A 86 -12.90 -10.18 22.14
CA VAL A 86 -14.09 -10.88 21.63
C VAL A 86 -13.90 -12.40 21.71
N LEU A 87 -12.75 -12.90 21.26
CA LEU A 87 -12.43 -14.32 21.29
C LEU A 87 -12.35 -14.84 22.73
N ALA A 88 -11.69 -14.09 23.63
CA ALA A 88 -11.59 -14.41 25.05
C ALA A 88 -12.97 -14.42 25.74
N ALA A 89 -13.82 -13.44 25.46
CA ALA A 89 -15.16 -13.36 26.01
C ALA A 89 -16.02 -14.57 25.61
N ILE A 90 -15.90 -15.04 24.36
CA ILE A 90 -16.59 -16.24 23.87
C ILE A 90 -15.96 -17.51 24.46
N SER A 91 -14.64 -17.59 24.58
CA SER A 91 -13.96 -18.78 25.12
C SER A 91 -14.21 -18.97 26.62
N LEU A 92 -14.30 -17.88 27.38
CA LEU A 92 -14.55 -17.91 28.83
C LEU A 92 -16.02 -18.20 29.14
N SER A 93 -16.94 -17.91 28.22
CA SER A 93 -18.38 -18.17 28.41
C SER A 93 -18.79 -19.55 27.85
N GLN A 94 -18.67 -20.58 28.70
CA GLN A 94 -18.98 -21.98 28.37
C GLN A 94 -20.39 -22.16 27.77
N GLU A 95 -21.39 -21.42 28.27
CA GLU A 95 -22.76 -21.43 27.73
C GLU A 95 -22.87 -20.84 26.32
N ARG A 96 -22.12 -19.76 26.03
CA ARG A 96 -22.13 -19.14 24.70
C ARG A 96 -21.47 -20.05 23.67
N ARG A 97 -20.40 -20.77 24.01
CA ARG A 97 -19.65 -21.59 23.04
C ARG A 97 -20.53 -22.60 22.26
N ARG A 98 -21.66 -23.04 22.82
CA ARG A 98 -22.57 -24.02 22.20
C ARG A 98 -23.49 -23.44 21.13
N SER A 99 -23.51 -22.14 20.90
CA SER A 99 -24.32 -21.54 19.83
C SER A 99 -23.60 -21.56 18.48
N ARG A 100 -24.31 -21.92 17.41
CA ARG A 100 -23.85 -21.81 16.02
C ARG A 100 -23.37 -20.40 15.68
N MET A 101 -24.06 -19.39 16.23
CA MET A 101 -23.67 -17.98 16.10
C MET A 101 -22.25 -17.73 16.56
N ASN A 102 -21.90 -18.30 17.71
CA ASN A 102 -20.61 -18.07 18.32
C ASN A 102 -19.51 -18.84 17.60
N PHE A 103 -19.83 -19.93 16.88
CA PHE A 103 -18.90 -20.57 15.95
C PHE A 103 -18.50 -19.65 14.79
N PHE A 104 -19.46 -18.99 14.14
CA PHE A 104 -19.16 -18.01 13.09
C PHE A 104 -18.38 -16.81 13.63
N ILE A 105 -18.78 -16.27 14.79
CA ILE A 105 -18.08 -15.13 15.41
C ILE A 105 -16.65 -15.52 15.81
N MET A 106 -16.40 -16.74 16.28
CA MET A 106 -15.03 -17.21 16.55
C MET A 106 -14.17 -17.25 15.28
N HIS A 107 -14.72 -17.76 14.16
CA HIS A 107 -13.99 -17.77 12.88
C HIS A 107 -13.75 -16.37 12.33
N LEU A 108 -14.73 -15.47 12.47
CA LEU A 108 -14.58 -14.06 12.09
C LEU A 108 -13.49 -13.38 12.93
N ALA A 109 -13.56 -13.51 14.25
CA ALA A 109 -12.55 -12.96 15.17
C ALA A 109 -11.15 -13.54 14.89
N LEU A 110 -11.05 -14.82 14.51
CA LEU A 110 -9.78 -15.42 14.08
C LEU A 110 -9.27 -14.80 12.77
N CYS A 111 -10.14 -14.61 11.77
CA CYS A 111 -9.75 -13.96 10.52
C CYS A 111 -9.27 -12.53 10.77
N ASP A 112 -9.97 -11.77 11.61
CA ASP A 112 -9.60 -10.39 11.93
C ASP A 112 -8.31 -10.31 12.77
N LEU A 113 -8.09 -11.28 13.67
CA LEU A 113 -6.83 -11.41 14.39
C LEU A 113 -5.65 -11.74 13.46
N LEU A 114 -5.91 -12.45 12.35
CA LEU A 114 -4.92 -12.71 11.30
C LEU A 114 -4.72 -11.50 10.37
N THR A 115 -5.77 -10.71 10.10
CA THR A 115 -5.71 -9.48 9.30
C THR A 115 -4.67 -8.50 9.84
N GLY A 116 -4.61 -8.31 11.16
CA GLY A 116 -3.62 -7.42 11.78
C GLY A 116 -2.17 -7.79 11.38
N PRO A 117 -1.65 -8.96 11.79
CA PRO A 117 -0.28 -9.36 11.49
C PRO A 117 0.00 -9.62 10.00
N LEU A 118 -0.94 -10.19 9.25
CA LEU A 118 -0.65 -10.61 7.87
C LEU A 118 -0.89 -9.51 6.85
N ILE A 119 -1.86 -8.62 7.08
CA ILE A 119 -2.13 -7.48 6.19
C ILE A 119 -1.43 -6.24 6.72
N VAL A 120 -1.80 -5.77 7.92
CA VAL A 120 -1.39 -4.46 8.42
C VAL A 120 0.10 -4.43 8.78
N LEU A 121 0.59 -5.43 9.53
CA LEU A 121 2.00 -5.47 9.94
C LEU A 121 2.93 -5.68 8.73
N VAL A 122 2.57 -6.58 7.80
CA VAL A 122 3.35 -6.75 6.58
C VAL A 122 3.36 -5.47 5.73
N ASP A 123 2.24 -4.74 5.63
CA ASP A 123 2.18 -3.44 4.96
C ASP A 123 3.14 -2.43 5.60
N ILE A 124 3.14 -2.33 6.93
CA ILE A 124 4.08 -1.48 7.69
C ILE A 124 5.53 -1.89 7.40
N ILE A 125 5.85 -3.18 7.46
CA ILE A 125 7.21 -3.68 7.20
C ILE A 125 7.63 -3.32 5.77
N THR A 126 6.77 -3.53 4.78
CA THR A 126 7.11 -3.20 3.38
C THR A 126 7.29 -1.70 3.15
N LYS A 127 6.58 -0.85 3.90
CA LYS A 127 6.73 0.60 3.85
C LYS A 127 8.01 1.10 4.53
N VAL A 128 8.39 0.50 5.65
CA VAL A 128 9.59 0.91 6.41
C VAL A 128 10.87 0.37 5.80
N THR A 129 10.85 -0.88 5.33
CA THR A 129 12.08 -1.56 4.91
C THR A 129 12.49 -1.19 3.48
N GLU A 130 11.54 -0.77 2.64
CA GLU A 130 11.64 -0.50 1.19
C GLU A 130 12.13 -1.69 0.33
N TYR A 131 12.88 -2.62 0.93
CA TYR A 131 13.53 -3.78 0.34
C TYR A 131 12.96 -5.09 0.90
N TRP A 132 12.98 -6.13 0.06
CA TRP A 132 12.41 -7.45 0.30
C TRP A 132 13.47 -8.56 0.23
N TYR A 133 14.03 -8.95 1.38
CA TYR A 133 15.08 -9.98 1.44
C TYR A 133 14.55 -11.41 1.70
N ALA A 134 13.25 -11.58 1.94
CA ALA A 134 12.67 -12.88 2.32
C ALA A 134 12.51 -13.87 1.14
N GLY A 135 12.91 -13.46 -0.08
CA GLY A 135 12.84 -14.28 -1.28
C GLY A 135 11.47 -14.28 -1.96
N GLU A 136 11.43 -14.88 -3.15
CA GLU A 136 10.28 -14.85 -4.06
C GLU A 136 9.08 -15.65 -3.54
N ALA A 137 9.33 -16.86 -3.01
CA ALA A 137 8.28 -17.71 -2.47
C ALA A 137 7.53 -17.03 -1.32
N VAL A 138 8.25 -16.33 -0.43
CA VAL A 138 7.65 -15.65 0.72
C VAL A 138 6.88 -14.39 0.28
N CYS A 139 7.37 -13.64 -0.71
CA CYS A 139 6.63 -12.54 -1.33
C CYS A 139 5.29 -13.02 -1.89
N LYS A 140 5.30 -14.07 -2.72
CA LYS A 140 4.09 -14.67 -3.31
C LYS A 140 3.12 -15.18 -2.24
N LEU A 141 3.62 -15.93 -1.25
CA LEU A 141 2.79 -16.49 -0.17
C LEU A 141 2.17 -15.41 0.71
N LEU A 142 2.89 -14.34 1.04
CA LEU A 142 2.36 -13.26 1.86
C LEU A 142 1.30 -12.46 1.11
N LYS A 143 1.55 -12.08 -0.15
CA LYS A 143 0.55 -11.39 -0.99
C LYS A 143 -0.70 -12.26 -1.21
N PHE A 144 -0.51 -13.55 -1.44
CA PHE A 144 -1.62 -14.52 -1.49
C PHE A 144 -2.40 -14.58 -0.18
N SER A 145 -1.71 -14.66 0.95
CA SER A 145 -2.33 -14.75 2.28
C SER A 145 -3.13 -13.48 2.63
N GLN A 146 -2.59 -12.30 2.30
CA GLN A 146 -3.27 -11.01 2.49
C GLN A 146 -4.63 -10.98 1.79
N VAL A 147 -4.66 -11.35 0.50
CA VAL A 147 -5.89 -11.35 -0.29
C VAL A 147 -6.85 -12.44 0.17
N THR A 148 -6.33 -13.62 0.50
CA THR A 148 -7.13 -14.75 1.00
C THR A 148 -7.86 -14.39 2.31
N ILE A 149 -7.17 -13.75 3.25
CA ILE A 149 -7.75 -13.35 4.54
C ILE A 149 -8.80 -12.26 4.36
N ALA A 150 -8.54 -11.26 3.51
CA ALA A 150 -9.50 -10.20 3.21
C ALA A 150 -10.81 -10.76 2.61
N TYR A 151 -10.71 -11.67 1.65
CA TYR A 151 -11.88 -12.36 1.10
C TYR A 151 -12.56 -13.28 2.12
N SER A 152 -11.77 -13.99 2.94
CA SER A 152 -12.30 -14.86 4.00
C SER A 152 -13.19 -14.08 4.97
N SER A 153 -12.73 -12.92 5.49
CA SER A 153 -13.53 -12.10 6.42
C SER A 153 -14.88 -11.69 5.80
N THR A 154 -14.86 -11.25 4.53
CA THR A 154 -16.08 -10.89 3.79
C THR A 154 -17.03 -12.09 3.62
N TYR A 155 -16.52 -13.25 3.20
CA TYR A 155 -17.35 -14.45 3.03
C TYR A 155 -17.85 -15.01 4.36
N MET A 156 -17.11 -14.85 5.47
CA MET A 156 -17.60 -15.21 6.81
C MET A 156 -18.79 -14.36 7.22
N LEU A 157 -18.80 -13.06 6.92
CA LEU A 157 -19.95 -12.18 7.15
C LEU A 157 -21.16 -12.60 6.32
N VAL A 158 -20.96 -12.95 5.05
CA VAL A 158 -22.04 -13.46 4.18
C VAL A 158 -22.58 -14.79 4.71
N ALA A 159 -21.71 -15.72 5.08
CA ALA A 159 -22.11 -17.01 5.65
C ALA A 159 -22.88 -16.86 6.97
N LEU A 160 -22.46 -15.93 7.84
CA LEU A 160 -23.17 -15.57 9.06
C LEU A 160 -24.57 -15.03 8.76
N SER A 161 -24.71 -14.14 7.78
CA SER A 161 -26.01 -13.60 7.36
C SER A 161 -26.94 -14.69 6.82
N ILE A 162 -26.42 -15.64 6.04
CA ILE A 162 -27.18 -16.78 5.53
C ILE A 162 -27.65 -17.68 6.69
N ASP A 163 -26.78 -18.03 7.65
CA ASP A 163 -27.18 -18.82 8.83
C ASP A 163 -28.28 -18.12 9.63
N ARG A 164 -28.19 -16.79 9.78
CA ARG A 164 -29.20 -15.98 10.49
C ARG A 164 -30.54 -15.98 9.76
N LEU A 165 -30.53 -15.76 8.45
CA LEU A 165 -31.73 -15.79 7.62
C LEU A 165 -32.42 -17.16 7.70
N ASP A 166 -31.64 -18.23 7.59
CA ASP A 166 -32.15 -19.60 7.67
C ASP A 166 -32.72 -19.95 9.05
N ALA A 167 -32.08 -19.49 10.13
CA ALA A 167 -32.56 -19.71 11.49
C ALA A 167 -33.91 -19.02 11.76
N VAL A 168 -34.14 -17.84 11.18
CA VAL A 168 -35.41 -17.12 11.30
C VAL A 168 -36.48 -17.75 10.40
N ALA A 169 -36.13 -18.15 9.19
CA ALA A 169 -37.10 -18.69 8.23
C ALA A 169 -37.53 -20.15 8.51
N ARG A 170 -36.68 -20.98 9.13
CA ARG A 170 -36.94 -22.42 9.34
C ARG A 170 -36.61 -22.91 10.77
N PRO A 171 -37.45 -22.60 11.77
CA PRO A 171 -37.16 -22.92 13.18
C PRO A 171 -37.14 -24.42 13.55
N LEU A 172 -37.77 -25.32 12.79
CA LEU A 172 -37.92 -26.75 13.16
C LEU A 172 -36.81 -27.70 12.65
N HIS A 173 -35.85 -27.24 11.85
CA HIS A 173 -34.86 -28.14 11.19
C HIS A 173 -33.50 -28.17 11.90
N PHE A 174 -33.46 -28.61 13.17
CA PHE A 174 -32.28 -28.53 14.05
C PHE A 174 -31.21 -29.61 13.78
N THR A 175 -31.58 -30.79 13.28
CA THR A 175 -30.71 -31.99 13.25
C THR A 175 -29.55 -31.94 12.24
N GLY A 176 -29.59 -31.07 11.23
CA GLY A 176 -28.52 -30.93 10.20
C GLY A 176 -27.74 -29.60 10.25
N SER A 177 -28.01 -28.77 11.25
CA SER A 177 -27.64 -27.36 11.20
C SER A 177 -26.14 -27.09 11.41
N TRP A 178 -25.46 -27.89 12.24
CA TRP A 178 -24.01 -27.77 12.46
C TRP A 178 -23.17 -28.21 11.26
N LEU A 179 -23.61 -29.24 10.53
CA LEU A 179 -22.93 -29.67 9.30
C LEU A 179 -22.99 -28.57 8.24
N ARG A 180 -24.17 -27.93 8.08
CA ARG A 180 -24.35 -26.78 7.18
C ARG A 180 -23.44 -25.61 7.56
N ALA A 181 -23.38 -25.24 8.84
CA ALA A 181 -22.49 -24.16 9.29
C ALA A 181 -21.01 -24.47 8.98
N LYS A 182 -20.55 -25.70 9.22
CA LYS A 182 -19.20 -26.14 8.87
C LYS A 182 -18.96 -26.09 7.35
N LEU A 183 -19.93 -26.50 6.54
CA LEU A 183 -19.84 -26.43 5.08
C LEU A 183 -19.79 -24.98 4.58
N LEU A 184 -20.57 -24.06 5.17
CA LEU A 184 -20.51 -22.63 4.82
C LEU A 184 -19.14 -22.03 5.15
N VAL A 185 -18.57 -22.34 6.31
CA VAL A 185 -17.22 -21.89 6.67
C VAL A 185 -16.17 -22.51 5.73
N ALA A 186 -16.25 -23.81 5.46
CA ALA A 186 -15.30 -24.49 4.56
C ALA A 186 -15.37 -23.93 3.14
N THR A 187 -16.57 -23.71 2.60
CA THR A 187 -16.76 -23.10 1.27
C THR A 187 -16.26 -21.66 1.24
N ALA A 188 -16.47 -20.86 2.28
CA ALA A 188 -15.93 -19.51 2.38
C ALA A 188 -14.39 -19.50 2.29
N TRP A 189 -13.71 -20.42 2.99
CA TRP A 189 -12.24 -20.56 2.93
C TRP A 189 -11.73 -21.06 1.57
N ILE A 190 -12.42 -22.04 0.97
CA ILE A 190 -12.02 -22.59 -0.32
C ILE A 190 -12.23 -21.54 -1.43
N LEU A 191 -13.37 -20.84 -1.41
CA LEU A 191 -13.66 -19.79 -2.38
C LEU A 191 -12.69 -18.61 -2.23
N SER A 192 -12.39 -18.17 -1.00
CA SER A 192 -11.40 -17.10 -0.80
C SER A 192 -10.02 -17.47 -1.34
N ALA A 193 -9.56 -18.69 -1.05
CA ALA A 193 -8.28 -19.19 -1.57
C ALA A 193 -8.29 -19.29 -3.11
N LEU A 194 -9.38 -19.78 -3.69
CA LEU A 194 -9.54 -19.92 -5.14
C LEU A 194 -9.47 -18.55 -5.86
N PHE A 195 -10.16 -17.53 -5.34
CA PHE A 195 -10.11 -16.18 -5.91
C PHE A 195 -8.78 -15.48 -5.68
N ALA A 196 -7.99 -15.90 -4.69
CA ALA A 196 -6.66 -15.37 -4.43
C ALA A 196 -5.56 -16.01 -5.30
N VAL A 197 -5.82 -17.14 -5.99
CA VAL A 197 -4.83 -17.84 -6.83
C VAL A 197 -4.12 -16.93 -7.85
N PRO A 198 -4.78 -15.98 -8.56
CA PRO A 198 -4.09 -15.11 -9.51
C PRO A 198 -2.92 -14.33 -8.90
N GLN A 199 -2.95 -14.07 -7.58
CA GLN A 199 -1.87 -13.35 -6.89
C GLN A 199 -0.55 -14.15 -6.89
N LEU A 200 -0.60 -15.48 -6.92
CA LEU A 200 0.62 -16.31 -6.99
C LEU A 200 1.33 -16.21 -8.35
N VAL A 201 0.58 -15.87 -9.41
CA VAL A 201 1.10 -15.77 -10.78
C VAL A 201 1.56 -14.34 -11.09
N LEU A 202 0.90 -13.33 -10.50
CA LEU A 202 1.14 -11.92 -10.82
C LEU A 202 2.30 -11.27 -10.04
N PHE A 203 2.62 -11.78 -8.85
CA PHE A 203 3.66 -11.20 -8.00
C PHE A 203 5.01 -11.87 -8.24
N GLU A 204 6.06 -11.08 -8.45
CA GLU A 204 7.44 -11.56 -8.60
C GLU A 204 8.39 -10.64 -7.82
N VAL A 205 9.58 -11.14 -7.49
CA VAL A 205 10.64 -10.33 -6.88
C VAL A 205 11.57 -9.87 -7.98
N ILE A 206 11.62 -8.56 -8.19
CA ILE A 206 12.54 -7.93 -9.14
C ILE A 206 13.80 -7.57 -8.37
N ASN A 207 14.96 -7.96 -8.91
CA ASN A 207 16.28 -7.64 -8.36
C ASN A 207 16.95 -6.55 -9.22
N PRO A 208 16.72 -5.26 -8.95
CA PRO A 208 17.56 -4.21 -9.50
C PRO A 208 18.89 -4.19 -8.72
N ASP A 209 19.80 -5.11 -9.04
CA ASP A 209 21.23 -5.24 -8.68
C ASP A 209 21.71 -5.10 -7.21
N THR A 210 20.92 -4.53 -6.28
CA THR A 210 21.21 -4.42 -4.82
C THR A 210 19.96 -4.23 -3.95
N ALA A 211 18.78 -4.02 -4.54
CA ALA A 211 17.55 -3.65 -3.82
C ALA A 211 16.34 -4.53 -4.23
N PRO A 212 16.21 -5.77 -3.73
CA PRO A 212 15.10 -6.64 -4.11
C PRO A 212 13.76 -6.03 -3.68
N MET A 213 12.77 -5.99 -4.55
CA MET A 213 11.42 -5.50 -4.22
C MET A 213 10.33 -6.48 -4.69
N CYS A 214 9.32 -6.69 -3.84
CA CYS A 214 8.17 -7.54 -4.12
C CYS A 214 7.12 -6.70 -4.85
N HIS A 215 7.09 -6.78 -6.18
CA HIS A 215 6.21 -5.97 -7.02
C HIS A 215 5.29 -6.83 -7.87
N MET A 216 4.13 -6.28 -8.23
CA MET A 216 3.21 -6.92 -9.17
C MET A 216 3.74 -6.70 -10.59
N HIS A 217 4.06 -7.77 -11.30
CA HIS A 217 4.50 -7.69 -12.69
C HIS A 217 3.25 -7.69 -13.60
N LEU A 218 2.74 -6.50 -13.91
CA LEU A 218 1.58 -6.32 -14.77
C LEU A 218 1.91 -6.56 -16.26
N GLU A 219 3.17 -6.44 -16.68
CA GLU A 219 3.57 -6.38 -18.08
C GLU A 219 3.30 -7.67 -18.87
N THR A 220 3.48 -8.87 -18.29
CA THR A 220 3.22 -10.14 -18.99
C THR A 220 1.75 -10.35 -19.33
N VAL A 221 0.81 -10.00 -18.44
CA VAL A 221 -0.65 -10.20 -18.67
C VAL A 221 -1.19 -9.25 -19.74
N TYR A 222 -0.71 -7.99 -19.79
CA TYR A 222 -1.05 -7.11 -20.90
C TYR A 222 -0.44 -7.58 -22.21
N HIS A 223 0.79 -8.11 -22.21
CA HIS A 223 1.41 -8.61 -23.44
C HIS A 223 0.66 -9.80 -24.04
N TRP A 224 0.14 -10.73 -23.22
CA TRP A 224 -0.73 -11.82 -23.72
C TRP A 224 -2.03 -11.27 -24.32
N ARG A 225 -2.65 -10.26 -23.69
CA ARG A 225 -3.92 -9.70 -24.18
C ARG A 225 -3.74 -8.81 -25.40
N VAL A 226 -2.66 -8.04 -25.46
CA VAL A 226 -2.28 -7.23 -26.63
C VAL A 226 -1.87 -8.15 -27.78
N ARG A 227 -0.98 -9.13 -27.57
CA ARG A 227 -0.60 -10.10 -28.61
C ARG A 227 -1.79 -10.93 -29.09
N HIS A 228 -2.73 -11.28 -28.23
CA HIS A 228 -3.94 -11.99 -28.65
C HIS A 228 -4.93 -11.07 -29.38
N LEU A 229 -5.03 -9.79 -29.02
CA LEU A 229 -5.79 -8.80 -29.76
C LEU A 229 -5.14 -8.51 -31.11
N ASP A 230 -3.82 -8.42 -31.18
CA ASP A 230 -3.06 -8.23 -32.41
C ASP A 230 -3.24 -9.45 -33.32
N LEU A 231 -3.12 -10.67 -32.80
CA LEU A 231 -3.37 -11.90 -33.58
C LEU A 231 -4.82 -12.03 -34.04
N VAL A 232 -5.80 -11.67 -33.21
CA VAL A 232 -7.22 -11.67 -33.60
C VAL A 232 -7.52 -10.57 -34.61
N ASN A 233 -6.92 -9.40 -34.47
CA ASN A 233 -7.04 -8.30 -35.41
C ASN A 233 -6.35 -8.64 -36.74
N GLU A 234 -5.18 -9.27 -36.72
CA GLU A 234 -4.45 -9.70 -37.91
C GLU A 234 -5.16 -10.86 -38.62
N GLN A 235 -5.73 -11.83 -37.88
CA GLN A 235 -6.60 -12.87 -38.44
C GLN A 235 -7.94 -12.31 -38.95
N GLY A 236 -8.47 -11.26 -38.30
CA GLY A 236 -9.66 -10.54 -38.73
C GLY A 236 -9.43 -9.72 -40.00
N ILE A 237 -8.31 -8.99 -40.06
CA ILE A 237 -7.86 -8.20 -41.21
C ILE A 237 -7.54 -9.13 -42.39
N ASN A 238 -6.83 -10.24 -42.19
CA ASN A 238 -6.51 -11.20 -43.25
C ASN A 238 -7.74 -11.95 -43.77
N LYS A 239 -8.80 -12.09 -42.96
CA LYS A 239 -10.11 -12.59 -43.44
C LYS A 239 -10.93 -11.53 -44.19
N VAL A 240 -10.77 -10.25 -43.85
CA VAL A 240 -11.45 -9.12 -44.51
C VAL A 240 -10.76 -8.74 -45.84
N TRP A 241 -9.42 -8.80 -45.90
CA TRP A 241 -8.62 -8.36 -47.05
C TRP A 241 -7.94 -9.50 -47.84
N GLY A 242 -7.98 -10.75 -47.37
CA GLY A 242 -7.46 -11.91 -48.11
C GLY A 242 -8.40 -12.48 -49.17
N GLY A 243 -9.53 -11.81 -49.43
CA GLY A 243 -10.58 -12.25 -50.34
C GLY A 243 -10.68 -11.39 -51.60
N GLY A 244 -9.65 -11.39 -52.44
CA GLY A 244 -9.83 -11.11 -53.87
C GLY A 244 -8.98 -10.01 -54.48
N GLU A 245 -7.79 -10.38 -54.96
CA GLU A 245 -7.17 -9.73 -56.12
C GLU A 245 -6.55 -10.80 -57.04
N ASN A 246 -7.41 -11.60 -57.68
CA ASN A 246 -7.06 -12.43 -58.85
C ASN A 246 -8.02 -12.10 -60.00
N GLY A 247 -7.56 -11.36 -61.02
CA GLY A 247 -8.30 -11.00 -62.25
C GLY A 247 -9.07 -9.68 -62.08
N TRP A 248 -8.75 -8.60 -62.78
CA TRP A 248 -8.65 -8.42 -64.24
C TRP A 248 -7.67 -7.31 -64.61
#